data_AF-A0A6A5AAU8-F1
#
_entry.id   AF-A0A6A5AAU8-F1
#
_cell.length_a   1.000
_cell.length_b   1.000
_cell.length_c   1.000
_cell.angle_alpha   90.00
_cell.angle_beta   90.00
_cell.angle_gamma   90.00
#
_symmetry.space_group_name_H-M   'P 1'
#
loop_
_entity.id
_entity.type
_entity.pdbx_description
1 polymer ?
#
loop_
_entity_poly.entity_id
_entity_poly.type
_entity_poly.pdbx_seq_one_letter_code
_entity_poly.pdbx_strand_id
1 'polypeptide(L)'
;MFVSTALPAKGGAAISMQSLLNPSNEFSPAIKEDPSRASRSFPPTQLNMLVPRLSSSSNLPPKTENRASSDRKRRHEKAKARYNEEMADLQDKYDSLELQLHDLNLNKRQKIEGQAQSTWEGFARRQAWQRQQSMIENTRLKSRLEMQMSIIRDLQGVLTNQPLLLVRVMCSYESSILGPSDIPYVHLTVDPRERKLAVDAIMENQLARMQDVFAENGMLRTQNTWKQVSVRFDECSKELVFEMSLSFV
;
A
#
# COMPACT_ATOMS: atom_id res chain seq x y z
N MET A 1 -11.05 -55.50 -43.43
CA MET A 1 -11.51 -54.49 -44.41
C MET A 1 -11.57 -53.14 -43.71
N PHE A 2 -10.83 -52.18 -44.27
CA PHE A 2 -10.83 -50.72 -44.07
C PHE A 2 -10.37 -50.09 -42.74
N VAL A 3 -9.13 -49.59 -42.84
CA VAL A 3 -8.45 -48.52 -42.12
C VAL A 3 -9.03 -47.15 -42.54
N SER A 4 -9.13 -46.18 -41.62
CA SER A 4 -8.98 -44.72 -41.87
C SER A 4 -9.08 -43.94 -40.54
N THR A 5 -7.96 -43.54 -39.92
CA THR A 5 -7.14 -42.33 -40.14
C THR A 5 -7.62 -41.10 -39.34
N ALA A 6 -6.76 -40.73 -38.38
CA ALA A 6 -6.79 -39.50 -37.60
C ALA A 6 -6.33 -38.28 -38.41
N LEU A 7 -6.73 -37.07 -37.98
CA LEU A 7 -6.05 -35.75 -38.07
C LEU A 7 -7.06 -34.61 -37.72
N PRO A 8 -6.65 -33.40 -37.30
CA PRO A 8 -5.98 -33.08 -36.04
C PRO A 8 -6.72 -31.99 -35.22
N ALA A 9 -6.44 -31.98 -33.91
CA ALA A 9 -6.75 -30.86 -33.02
C ALA A 9 -6.03 -29.59 -33.51
N LYS A 10 -6.80 -28.55 -33.85
CA LYS A 10 -6.26 -27.20 -34.07
C LYS A 10 -5.74 -26.67 -32.74
N GLY A 11 -4.47 -26.27 -32.74
CA GLY A 11 -3.73 -25.80 -31.58
C GLY A 11 -4.42 -24.64 -30.88
N GLY A 12 -4.83 -24.90 -29.64
CA GLY A 12 -4.96 -23.84 -28.65
C GLY A 12 -3.56 -23.32 -28.36
N ALA A 13 -3.26 -22.12 -28.84
CA ALA A 13 -2.10 -21.39 -28.37
C ALA A 13 -2.25 -21.23 -26.85
N ALA A 14 -1.48 -21.99 -26.09
CA ALA A 14 -1.29 -21.77 -24.67
C ALA A 14 -0.58 -20.42 -24.53
N ILE A 15 -1.36 -19.36 -24.31
CA ILE A 15 -0.81 -18.06 -23.93
C ILE A 15 -0.28 -18.24 -22.51
N SER A 16 1.03 -18.42 -22.42
CA SER A 16 1.78 -18.53 -21.18
C SER A 16 1.48 -17.32 -20.29
N MET A 17 0.86 -17.58 -19.13
CA MET A 17 0.46 -16.59 -18.12
C MET A 17 1.66 -16.02 -17.31
N GLN A 18 2.87 -16.08 -17.85
CA GLN A 18 4.11 -15.67 -17.17
C GLN A 18 4.63 -14.29 -17.58
N SER A 19 3.94 -13.55 -18.45
CA SER A 19 4.40 -12.22 -18.93
C SER A 19 3.82 -11.01 -18.19
N LEU A 20 3.06 -11.19 -17.09
CA LEU A 20 2.45 -10.09 -16.33
C LEU A 20 3.18 -9.75 -15.01
N LEU A 21 4.46 -10.10 -14.92
CA LEU A 21 5.34 -9.71 -13.82
C LEU A 21 6.45 -8.80 -14.36
N ASN A 22 6.13 -7.52 -14.57
CA ASN A 22 7.12 -6.45 -14.53
C ASN A 22 6.44 -5.10 -14.31
N PRO A 23 6.49 -4.52 -13.10
CA PRO A 23 6.06 -3.15 -12.85
C PRO A 23 7.30 -2.27 -12.68
N SER A 24 8.00 -1.93 -13.76
CA SER A 24 8.98 -0.82 -13.78
C SER A 24 9.46 -0.57 -15.21
N ASN A 25 9.34 0.68 -15.66
CA ASN A 25 9.99 1.30 -16.83
C ASN A 25 9.83 0.58 -18.17
N GLU A 26 8.91 1.07 -19.01
CA GLU A 26 9.17 1.37 -20.43
C GLU A 26 7.88 1.92 -21.07
N PHE A 27 7.69 3.22 -20.96
CA PHE A 27 6.84 3.96 -21.90
C PHE A 27 7.62 5.19 -22.37
N SER A 28 8.69 4.93 -23.12
CA SER A 28 9.27 5.95 -24.01
C SER A 28 8.46 5.92 -25.30
N PRO A 29 7.82 7.02 -25.72
CA PRO A 29 7.23 7.06 -27.05
C PRO A 29 8.39 7.03 -28.06
N ALA A 30 8.42 5.98 -28.88
CA ALA A 30 9.31 5.89 -30.02
C ALA A 30 8.94 6.99 -31.03
N ILE A 31 9.61 8.13 -30.92
CA ILE A 31 9.67 9.16 -31.97
C ILE A 31 10.54 8.55 -33.07
N LYS A 32 9.93 8.21 -34.21
CA LYS A 32 10.68 8.00 -35.45
C LYS A 32 11.24 9.36 -35.85
N GLU A 33 12.53 9.53 -35.58
CA GLU A 33 13.35 10.64 -36.06
C GLU A 33 13.45 10.56 -37.59
N ASP A 34 12.84 11.52 -38.29
CA ASP A 34 13.14 11.82 -39.69
C ASP A 34 14.54 12.49 -39.76
N PRO A 35 15.51 11.96 -40.53
CA PRO A 35 16.85 12.52 -40.61
C PRO A 35 16.90 13.68 -41.61
N SER A 36 16.14 14.75 -41.37
CA SER A 36 16.13 15.92 -42.25
C SER A 36 15.90 17.26 -41.56
N ARG A 37 16.08 17.36 -40.23
CA ARG A 37 15.87 18.66 -39.57
C ARG A 37 16.58 18.86 -38.23
N ALA A 38 17.91 19.00 -38.24
CA ALA A 38 18.62 19.91 -37.33
C ALA A 38 20.13 19.95 -37.63
N SER A 39 20.59 21.01 -38.28
CA SER A 39 21.94 21.59 -38.14
C SER A 39 21.93 22.96 -38.80
N ARG A 40 21.34 23.95 -38.12
CA ARG A 40 21.67 25.35 -38.37
C ARG A 40 22.49 25.83 -37.18
N SER A 41 23.77 25.46 -37.21
CA SER A 41 24.80 26.16 -36.47
C SER A 41 24.87 27.58 -37.01
N PHE A 42 24.83 28.56 -36.11
CA PHE A 42 25.24 29.92 -36.45
C PHE A 42 26.74 29.91 -36.76
N PRO A 43 27.21 30.48 -37.89
CA PRO A 43 28.63 30.59 -38.13
C PRO A 43 29.22 31.66 -37.20
N PRO A 44 30.43 31.47 -36.66
CA PRO A 44 31.15 32.55 -36.02
C PRO A 44 31.56 33.52 -37.14
N THR A 45 31.07 34.75 -37.08
CA THR A 45 31.58 35.81 -37.97
C THR A 45 33.03 36.09 -37.58
N GLN A 46 33.95 35.50 -38.36
CA GLN A 46 35.38 35.79 -38.34
C GLN A 46 35.59 37.28 -38.59
N LEU A 47 36.13 37.97 -37.58
CA LEU A 47 36.68 39.32 -37.66
C LEU A 47 37.92 39.29 -38.58
N ASN A 48 37.72 39.49 -39.87
CA ASN A 48 38.82 39.76 -40.78
C ASN A 48 39.30 41.20 -40.56
N MET A 49 40.45 41.29 -39.89
CA MET A 49 41.35 42.43 -39.84
C MET A 49 41.78 42.80 -41.27
N LEU A 50 41.19 43.85 -41.85
CA LEU A 50 41.85 44.62 -42.90
C LEU A 50 41.97 46.07 -42.46
N VAL A 51 43.22 46.41 -42.16
CA VAL A 51 43.80 47.72 -41.92
C VAL A 51 43.45 48.68 -43.07
N PRO A 52 42.81 49.83 -42.80
CA PRO A 52 42.86 50.97 -43.71
C PRO A 52 44.22 51.64 -43.59
N ARG A 53 45.00 51.59 -44.68
CA ARG A 53 46.20 52.42 -44.84
C ARG A 53 45.81 53.90 -44.75
N LEU A 54 46.56 54.62 -43.93
CA LEU A 54 46.55 56.07 -43.78
C LEU A 54 46.75 56.74 -45.15
N SER A 55 45.79 57.56 -45.57
CA SER A 55 46.04 58.69 -46.46
C SER A 55 45.78 59.96 -45.67
N SER A 56 46.88 60.55 -45.21
CA SER A 56 46.95 61.92 -44.74
C SER A 56 46.44 62.85 -45.84
N SER A 57 45.35 63.56 -45.58
CA SER A 57 45.16 64.88 -46.15
C SER A 57 44.57 65.77 -45.06
N SER A 58 45.49 66.55 -44.50
CA SER A 58 45.26 67.64 -43.58
C SER A 58 44.24 68.62 -44.16
N ASN A 59 43.16 68.89 -43.41
CA ASN A 59 42.53 70.21 -43.35
C ASN A 59 41.73 70.32 -42.04
N LEU A 60 42.14 71.27 -41.19
CA LEU A 60 41.49 71.68 -39.94
C LEU A 60 40.30 72.65 -40.23
N PRO A 61 39.44 72.96 -39.23
CA PRO A 61 37.97 72.99 -39.35
C PRO A 61 37.38 74.40 -39.55
N PRO A 62 36.05 74.53 -39.78
CA PRO A 62 35.17 74.88 -38.65
C PRO A 62 33.73 74.29 -38.69
N LYS A 63 33.10 74.16 -37.50
CA LYS A 63 31.68 73.84 -37.20
C LYS A 63 31.19 72.39 -37.45
N THR A 64 31.59 71.44 -36.60
CA THR A 64 31.13 70.03 -36.64
C THR A 64 30.23 69.59 -35.48
N GLU A 65 30.01 70.41 -34.44
CA GLU A 65 29.24 69.99 -33.26
C GLU A 65 27.76 69.68 -33.56
N ASN A 66 27.14 70.42 -34.50
CA ASN A 66 25.73 70.23 -34.85
C ASN A 66 25.48 69.05 -35.81
N ARG A 67 26.48 68.63 -36.59
CA ARG A 67 26.34 67.48 -37.50
C ARG A 67 26.55 66.15 -36.77
N ALA A 68 27.47 66.11 -35.82
CA ALA A 68 27.70 64.93 -34.98
C ALA A 68 26.50 64.62 -34.06
N SER A 69 25.84 65.65 -33.51
CA SER A 69 24.63 65.49 -32.69
C SER A 69 23.42 65.03 -33.53
N SER A 70 23.28 65.55 -34.76
CA SER A 70 22.25 65.12 -35.71
C SER A 70 22.42 63.66 -36.16
N ASP A 71 23.65 63.20 -36.42
CA ASP A 71 23.91 61.80 -36.80
C ASP A 71 23.70 60.84 -35.63
N ARG A 72 24.09 61.24 -34.40
CA ARG A 72 23.79 60.48 -33.18
C ARG A 72 22.29 60.30 -32.97
N LYS A 73 21.51 61.35 -33.18
CA LYS A 73 20.03 61.30 -33.11
C LYS A 73 19.46 60.36 -34.15
N ARG A 74 19.92 60.42 -35.40
CA ARG A 74 19.46 59.52 -36.48
C ARG A 74 19.77 58.05 -36.20
N ARG A 75 20.95 57.74 -35.66
CA ARG A 75 21.31 56.37 -35.24
C ARG A 75 20.44 55.88 -34.08
N HIS A 76 20.15 56.75 -33.11
CA HIS A 76 19.26 56.44 -32.01
C HIS A 76 17.82 56.17 -32.49
N GLU A 77 17.28 57.02 -33.36
CA GLU A 77 15.95 56.82 -33.95
C GLU A 77 15.88 55.51 -34.75
N LYS A 78 16.92 55.18 -35.53
CA LYS A 78 16.98 53.90 -36.27
C LYS A 78 17.05 52.70 -35.34
N ALA A 79 17.79 52.79 -34.22
CA ALA A 79 17.85 51.73 -33.23
C ALA A 79 16.51 51.55 -32.50
N LYS A 80 15.84 52.67 -32.16
CA LYS A 80 14.51 52.67 -31.56
C LYS A 80 13.46 52.08 -32.51
N ALA A 81 13.53 52.40 -33.80
CA ALA A 81 12.65 51.84 -34.82
C ALA A 81 12.80 50.30 -34.91
N ARG A 82 14.03 49.79 -34.93
CA ARG A 82 14.30 48.34 -34.90
C ARG A 82 13.78 47.67 -33.64
N TYR A 83 14.01 48.28 -32.49
CA TYR A 83 13.48 47.76 -31.23
C TYR A 83 11.95 47.70 -31.24
N ASN A 84 11.29 48.77 -31.72
CA ASN A 84 9.83 48.78 -31.81
C ASN A 84 9.29 47.73 -32.80
N GLU A 85 9.96 47.54 -33.94
CA GLU A 85 9.65 46.49 -34.92
C GLU A 85 9.81 45.09 -34.30
N GLU A 86 10.92 44.83 -33.61
CA GLU A 86 11.14 43.56 -32.90
C GLU A 86 10.11 43.32 -31.79
N MET A 87 9.71 44.37 -31.05
CA MET A 87 8.67 44.26 -30.04
C MET A 87 7.30 43.95 -30.65
N ALA A 88 6.96 44.60 -31.78
CA ALA A 88 5.72 44.31 -32.51
C ALA A 88 5.71 42.86 -33.02
N ASP A 89 6.80 42.40 -33.64
CA ASP A 89 6.95 41.01 -34.10
C ASP A 89 6.80 39.98 -32.96
N LEU A 90 7.29 40.32 -31.76
CA LEU A 90 7.17 39.44 -30.59
C LEU A 90 5.75 39.44 -30.03
N GLN A 91 5.06 40.58 -30.03
CA GLN A 91 3.66 40.68 -29.64
C GLN A 91 2.76 39.89 -30.59
N ASP A 92 2.96 40.03 -31.91
CA ASP A 92 2.20 39.27 -32.90
C ASP A 92 2.40 37.75 -32.74
N LYS A 93 3.63 37.32 -32.42
CA LYS A 93 3.92 35.90 -32.12
C LYS A 93 3.28 35.45 -30.83
N TYR A 94 3.29 36.28 -29.80
CA TYR A 94 2.65 35.98 -28.52
C TYR A 94 1.14 35.80 -28.74
N ASP A 95 0.48 36.74 -29.43
CA ASP A 95 -0.94 36.68 -29.73
C ASP A 95 -1.27 35.45 -30.59
N SER A 96 -0.44 35.12 -31.57
CA SER A 96 -0.59 33.91 -32.38
C SER A 96 -0.51 32.63 -31.54
N LEU A 97 0.44 32.55 -30.61
CA LEU A 97 0.60 31.40 -29.72
C LEU A 97 -0.53 31.32 -28.70
N GLU A 98 -1.00 32.47 -28.19
CA GLU A 98 -2.15 32.53 -27.29
C GLU A 98 -3.42 32.05 -28.00
N LEU A 99 -3.65 32.46 -29.25
CA LEU A 99 -4.74 31.95 -30.07
C LEU A 99 -4.63 30.44 -30.32
N GLN A 100 -3.43 29.92 -30.60
CA GLN A 100 -3.21 28.48 -30.76
C GLN A 100 -3.48 27.71 -29.47
N LEU A 101 -3.03 28.22 -28.32
CA LEU A 101 -3.31 27.61 -27.02
C LEU A 101 -4.80 27.64 -26.70
N HIS A 102 -5.47 28.74 -27.01
CA HIS A 102 -6.90 28.88 -26.81
C HIS A 102 -7.68 27.87 -27.68
N ASP A 103 -7.34 27.76 -28.97
CA ASP A 103 -7.94 26.79 -29.89
C ASP A 103 -7.68 25.34 -29.47
N LEU A 104 -6.45 25.01 -29.07
CA LEU A 104 -6.13 23.67 -28.57
C LEU A 104 -6.88 23.34 -27.27
N ASN A 105 -7.04 24.31 -26.37
CA ASN A 105 -7.82 24.12 -25.15
C ASN A 105 -9.31 23.93 -25.45
N LEU A 106 -9.88 24.71 -26.36
CA LEU A 106 -11.26 24.52 -26.80
C LEU A 106 -11.45 23.15 -27.45
N ASN A 107 -10.56 22.76 -28.37
CA ASN A 107 -10.59 21.44 -29.01
C ASN A 107 -10.41 20.30 -27.99
N LYS A 108 -9.55 20.47 -26.98
CA LYS A 108 -9.38 19.49 -25.90
C LYS A 108 -10.66 19.36 -25.08
N ARG A 109 -11.29 20.47 -24.71
CA ARG A 109 -12.56 20.47 -23.97
C ARG A 109 -13.68 19.86 -24.79
N GLN A 110 -13.82 20.24 -26.06
CA GLN A 110 -14.80 19.64 -26.98
C GLN A 110 -14.53 18.16 -27.24
N LYS A 111 -13.28 17.71 -27.28
CA LYS A 111 -12.95 16.27 -27.37
C LYS A 111 -13.30 15.55 -26.07
N ILE A 112 -13.04 16.13 -24.91
CA ILE A 112 -13.37 15.52 -23.60
C ILE A 112 -14.89 15.53 -23.34
N GLU A 113 -15.61 16.54 -23.80
CA GLU A 113 -17.06 16.66 -23.65
C GLU A 113 -17.82 15.92 -24.76
N GLY A 114 -17.31 15.92 -25.98
CA GLY A 114 -17.88 15.27 -27.16
C GLY A 114 -17.52 13.78 -27.27
N GLN A 115 -16.33 13.37 -26.81
CA GLN A 115 -16.13 11.99 -26.34
C GLN A 115 -16.75 11.93 -24.94
N ALA A 116 -18.09 11.89 -24.87
CA ALA A 116 -18.79 11.41 -23.69
C ALA A 116 -17.98 10.23 -23.15
N GLN A 117 -17.35 10.40 -21.97
CA GLN A 117 -16.36 9.49 -21.39
C GLN A 117 -16.50 8.12 -22.00
N SER A 118 -15.59 7.77 -22.92
CA SER A 118 -15.72 6.57 -23.77
C SER A 118 -16.28 5.47 -22.88
N THR A 119 -17.41 4.87 -23.22
CA THR A 119 -18.12 3.95 -22.31
C THR A 119 -17.17 2.91 -21.70
N TRP A 120 -16.16 2.51 -22.50
CA TRP A 120 -15.00 1.71 -22.15
C TRP A 120 -14.08 2.28 -21.07
N GLU A 121 -13.83 3.58 -21.01
CA GLU A 121 -13.09 4.24 -19.93
C GLU A 121 -13.79 4.00 -18.59
N GLY A 122 -15.12 4.16 -18.54
CA GLY A 122 -15.90 3.88 -17.33
C GLY A 122 -15.82 2.41 -16.93
N PHE A 123 -15.93 1.48 -17.90
CA PHE A 123 -15.75 0.04 -17.64
C PHE A 123 -14.34 -0.30 -17.17
N ALA A 124 -13.31 0.24 -17.83
CA ALA A 124 -11.91 0.01 -17.49
C ALA A 124 -11.59 0.56 -16.09
N ARG A 125 -12.11 1.74 -15.74
CA ARG A 125 -11.94 2.33 -14.40
C ARG A 125 -12.59 1.45 -13.32
N ARG A 126 -13.83 0.99 -13.54
CA ARG A 126 -14.52 0.08 -12.62
C ARG A 126 -13.78 -1.25 -12.47
N GLN A 127 -13.31 -1.81 -13.57
CA GLN A 127 -12.58 -3.08 -13.57
C GLN A 127 -11.22 -2.96 -12.86
N ALA A 128 -10.50 -1.86 -13.10
CA ALA A 128 -9.25 -1.56 -12.41
C ALA A 128 -9.47 -1.41 -10.91
N TRP A 129 -10.50 -0.67 -10.51
CA TRP A 129 -10.88 -0.52 -9.10
C TRP A 129 -11.23 -1.87 -8.46
N GLN A 130 -12.08 -2.67 -9.11
CA GLN A 130 -12.48 -3.98 -8.59
C GLN A 130 -11.28 -4.94 -8.47
N ARG A 131 -10.35 -4.89 -9.42
CA ARG A 131 -9.07 -5.63 -9.35
C ARG A 131 -8.22 -5.17 -8.17
N GLN A 132 -8.12 -3.86 -7.94
CA GLN A 132 -7.36 -3.33 -6.81
C GLN A 132 -7.96 -3.81 -5.48
N GLN A 133 -9.28 -3.74 -5.33
CA GLN A 133 -9.96 -4.22 -4.13
C GLN A 133 -9.75 -5.73 -3.92
N SER A 134 -9.84 -6.54 -4.98
CA SER A 134 -9.58 -7.98 -4.86
C SER A 134 -8.13 -8.29 -4.52
N MET A 135 -7.16 -7.52 -5.03
CA MET A 135 -5.75 -7.66 -4.68
C MET A 135 -5.48 -7.33 -3.21
N ILE A 136 -6.11 -6.28 -2.68
CA ILE A 136 -5.98 -5.90 -1.26
C ILE A 136 -6.52 -7.03 -0.38
N GLU A 137 -7.73 -7.53 -0.68
CA GLU A 137 -8.33 -8.59 0.13
C GLU A 137 -7.55 -9.91 -0.01
N ASN A 138 -7.05 -10.26 -1.19
CA ASN A 138 -6.21 -11.45 -1.37
C ASN A 138 -4.94 -11.37 -0.52
N THR A 139 -4.30 -10.19 -0.47
CA THR A 139 -3.12 -9.94 0.37
C THR A 139 -3.47 -10.09 1.86
N ARG A 140 -4.61 -9.55 2.28
CA ARG A 140 -5.11 -9.68 3.66
C ARG A 140 -5.39 -11.14 4.03
N LEU A 141 -6.04 -11.89 3.15
CA LEU A 141 -6.35 -13.30 3.37
C LEU A 141 -5.09 -14.15 3.43
N LYS A 142 -4.10 -13.90 2.56
CA LYS A 142 -2.79 -14.57 2.61
C LYS A 142 -2.07 -14.32 3.92
N SER A 143 -2.03 -13.07 4.39
CA SER A 143 -1.42 -12.74 5.68
C SER A 143 -2.11 -13.47 6.85
N ARG A 144 -3.44 -13.57 6.84
CA ARG A 144 -4.19 -14.36 7.84
C ARG A 144 -3.87 -15.85 7.77
N LEU A 145 -3.77 -16.42 6.57
CA LEU A 145 -3.39 -17.82 6.39
C LEU A 145 -1.96 -18.10 6.87
N GLU A 146 -1.01 -17.21 6.56
CA GLU A 146 0.36 -17.32 7.04
C GLU A 146 0.44 -17.27 8.57
N MET A 147 -0.35 -16.38 9.20
CA MET A 147 -0.48 -16.32 10.66
C MET A 147 -1.06 -17.62 11.24
N GLN A 148 -2.15 -18.12 10.68
CA GLN A 148 -2.74 -19.40 11.11
C GLN A 148 -1.74 -20.56 10.93
N MET A 149 -1.00 -20.58 9.84
CA MET A 149 0.04 -21.58 9.58
C MET A 149 1.20 -21.47 10.58
N SER A 150 1.52 -20.25 11.06
CA SER A 150 2.46 -20.07 12.18
C SER A 150 1.91 -20.68 13.45
N ILE A 151 0.68 -20.32 13.83
CA ILE A 151 0.04 -20.84 15.05
C ILE A 151 -0.03 -22.36 15.02
N ILE A 152 -0.40 -22.97 13.89
CA ILE A 152 -0.44 -24.43 13.75
C ILE A 152 0.95 -25.03 13.95
N ARG A 153 2.01 -24.43 13.38
CA ARG A 153 3.39 -24.90 13.57
C ARG A 153 3.83 -24.77 15.03
N ASP A 154 3.48 -23.67 15.69
CA ASP A 154 3.79 -23.45 17.10
C ASP A 154 3.05 -24.47 17.99
N LEU A 155 1.77 -24.71 17.73
CA LEU A 155 0.98 -25.74 18.41
C LEU A 155 1.51 -27.15 18.16
N GLN A 156 1.90 -27.47 16.92
CA GLN A 156 2.57 -28.73 16.60
C GLN A 156 3.86 -28.87 17.41
N GLY A 157 4.67 -27.82 17.49
CA GLY A 157 5.87 -27.80 18.33
C GLY A 157 5.56 -28.03 19.81
N VAL A 158 4.52 -27.40 20.36
CA VAL A 158 4.11 -27.63 21.76
C VAL A 158 3.65 -29.07 21.96
N LEU A 159 2.85 -29.61 21.04
CA LEU A 159 2.33 -30.98 21.11
C LEU A 159 3.42 -32.04 20.95
N THR A 160 4.43 -31.82 20.10
CA THR A 160 5.58 -32.74 19.99
C THR A 160 6.48 -32.71 21.22
N ASN A 161 6.65 -31.55 21.85
CA ASN A 161 7.46 -31.40 23.07
C ASN A 161 6.73 -31.84 24.35
N GLN A 162 5.39 -31.95 24.33
CA GLN A 162 4.59 -32.42 25.46
C GLN A 162 3.70 -33.61 25.05
N PRO A 163 4.28 -34.82 24.86
CA PRO A 163 3.53 -36.02 24.47
C PRO A 163 2.44 -36.41 25.47
N LEU A 164 2.54 -35.97 26.74
CA LEU A 164 1.54 -36.20 27.78
C LEU A 164 0.20 -35.45 27.51
N LEU A 165 0.23 -34.33 26.79
CA LEU A 165 -0.99 -33.63 26.37
C LEU A 165 -1.70 -34.36 25.21
N LEU A 166 -0.93 -34.96 24.30
CA LEU A 166 -1.48 -35.73 23.19
C LEU A 166 -2.19 -37.00 23.68
N VAL A 167 -1.61 -37.71 24.66
CA VAL A 167 -2.27 -38.85 25.32
C VAL A 167 -3.54 -38.41 26.04
N ARG A 168 -3.53 -37.27 26.72
CA ARG A 168 -4.72 -36.72 27.40
C ARG A 168 -5.86 -36.35 26.43
N VAL A 169 -5.55 -35.86 25.23
CA VAL A 169 -6.54 -35.47 24.20
C VAL A 169 -6.94 -36.64 23.29
N MET A 170 -6.04 -37.58 23.01
CA MET A 170 -6.35 -38.76 22.21
C MET A 170 -7.06 -39.84 23.03
N CYS A 171 -6.73 -40.03 24.30
CA CYS A 171 -7.52 -40.93 25.16
C CYS A 171 -8.89 -40.33 25.56
N SER A 172 -9.19 -39.07 25.20
CA SER A 172 -10.49 -38.45 25.46
C SER A 172 -11.49 -38.56 24.31
N TYR A 173 -11.13 -38.92 23.08
CA TYR A 173 -12.12 -39.04 22.00
C TYR A 173 -13.06 -40.26 22.13
N GLU A 174 -12.72 -41.24 22.98
CA GLU A 174 -13.64 -42.32 23.37
C GLU A 174 -14.39 -42.02 24.70
N SER A 175 -14.16 -40.87 25.35
CA SER A 175 -14.81 -40.50 26.62
C SER A 175 -15.34 -39.04 26.72
N SER A 176 -15.20 -38.21 25.69
CA SER A 176 -15.63 -36.80 25.72
C SER A 176 -17.09 -36.58 25.32
N ILE A 177 -18.04 -37.16 26.06
CA ILE A 177 -19.41 -36.61 26.12
C ILE A 177 -19.60 -35.69 27.34
N LEU A 178 -18.69 -35.65 28.32
CA LEU A 178 -18.86 -34.75 29.48
C LEU A 178 -17.59 -34.03 29.92
N GLY A 179 -17.53 -32.73 29.58
CA GLY A 179 -17.03 -31.64 30.44
C GLY A 179 -15.54 -31.60 30.84
N PRO A 180 -15.05 -30.42 31.28
CA PRO A 180 -13.67 -30.22 31.72
C PRO A 180 -13.48 -30.89 33.09
N SER A 181 -12.92 -32.09 33.09
CA SER A 181 -12.71 -32.89 34.30
C SER A 181 -11.24 -33.24 34.46
N ASP A 182 -10.48 -32.36 35.13
CA ASP A 182 -9.32 -32.75 35.95
C ASP A 182 -9.76 -33.42 37.26
N ILE A 183 -10.90 -34.12 37.23
CA ILE A 183 -11.41 -34.90 38.34
C ILE A 183 -11.18 -36.35 37.94
N PRO A 184 -10.22 -37.07 38.56
CA PRO A 184 -10.12 -38.50 38.36
C PRO A 184 -11.46 -39.10 38.80
N TYR A 185 -12.27 -39.54 37.85
CA TYR A 185 -13.49 -40.28 38.14
C TYR A 185 -13.07 -41.59 38.81
N VAL A 186 -13.27 -41.68 40.12
CA VAL A 186 -13.07 -42.93 40.84
C VAL A 186 -14.21 -43.86 40.45
N HIS A 187 -13.89 -44.90 39.67
CA HIS A 187 -14.85 -45.94 39.35
C HIS A 187 -15.25 -46.68 40.62
N LEU A 188 -16.51 -46.52 41.02
CA LEU A 188 -17.10 -47.25 42.14
C LEU A 188 -17.35 -48.71 41.74
N THR A 189 -17.02 -49.65 42.62
CA THR A 189 -17.22 -51.09 42.37
C THR A 189 -18.71 -51.46 42.40
N VAL A 190 -19.04 -52.56 41.70
CA VAL A 190 -20.42 -53.08 41.63
C VAL A 190 -20.85 -53.67 42.97
N ASP A 191 -19.94 -54.23 43.75
CA ASP A 191 -20.26 -54.80 45.07
C ASP A 191 -20.61 -53.72 46.12
N PRO A 192 -21.76 -53.83 46.84
CA PRO A 192 -22.18 -52.81 47.80
C PRO A 192 -21.22 -52.57 48.97
N ARG A 193 -20.49 -53.60 49.43
CA ARG A 193 -19.59 -53.46 50.59
C ARG A 193 -18.29 -52.78 50.18
N GLU A 194 -17.69 -53.23 49.09
CA GLU A 194 -16.50 -52.60 48.52
C GLU A 194 -16.77 -51.16 48.06
N ARG A 195 -17.96 -50.89 47.51
CA ARG A 195 -18.37 -49.54 47.14
C ARG A 195 -18.40 -48.60 48.33
N LYS A 196 -18.95 -49.04 49.45
CA LYS A 196 -18.98 -48.24 50.68
C LYS A 196 -17.55 -47.92 51.15
N LEU A 197 -16.68 -48.93 51.21
CA LEU A 197 -15.29 -48.73 51.60
C LEU A 197 -14.53 -47.79 50.66
N ALA A 198 -14.76 -47.91 49.34
CA ALA A 198 -14.18 -47.01 48.36
C ALA A 198 -14.67 -45.56 48.55
N VAL A 199 -15.96 -45.36 48.81
CA VAL A 199 -16.53 -44.03 49.10
C VAL A 199 -15.94 -43.46 50.38
N ASP A 200 -15.88 -44.24 51.46
CA ASP A 200 -15.32 -43.81 52.74
C ASP A 200 -13.85 -43.39 52.57
N ALA A 201 -13.05 -44.16 51.84
CA ALA A 201 -11.65 -43.84 51.55
C ALA A 201 -11.48 -42.59 50.66
N ILE A 202 -12.36 -42.38 49.67
CA ILE A 202 -12.36 -41.15 48.85
C ILE A 202 -12.65 -39.95 49.75
N MET A 203 -13.68 -40.03 50.59
CA MET A 203 -14.09 -38.94 51.48
C MET A 203 -12.98 -38.59 52.46
N GLU A 204 -12.30 -39.58 53.04
CA GLU A 204 -11.17 -39.37 53.93
C GLU A 204 -9.99 -38.68 53.23
N ASN A 205 -9.65 -39.11 52.00
CA ASN A 205 -8.63 -38.44 51.19
C ASN A 205 -9.03 -37.00 50.81
N GLN A 206 -10.29 -36.74 50.47
CA GLN A 206 -10.75 -35.38 50.17
C GLN A 206 -10.70 -34.48 51.41
N LEU A 207 -11.07 -35.01 52.57
CA LEU A 207 -11.00 -34.29 53.84
C LEU A 207 -9.56 -33.94 54.20
N ALA A 208 -8.62 -34.88 54.04
CA ALA A 208 -7.20 -34.62 54.23
C ALA A 208 -6.68 -33.52 53.28
N ARG A 209 -7.04 -33.61 51.99
CA ARG A 209 -6.64 -32.62 50.97
C ARG A 209 -7.21 -31.22 51.24
N MET A 210 -8.40 -31.10 51.84
CA MET A 210 -8.97 -29.80 52.17
C MET A 210 -8.06 -28.99 53.10
N GLN A 211 -7.36 -29.64 54.02
CA GLN A 211 -6.45 -28.95 54.93
C GLN A 211 -5.25 -28.32 54.19
N ASP A 212 -4.70 -29.02 53.20
CA ASP A 212 -3.64 -28.50 52.34
C ASP A 212 -4.15 -27.35 51.47
N VAL A 213 -5.33 -27.49 50.87
CA VAL A 213 -5.97 -26.43 50.08
C VAL A 213 -6.23 -25.19 50.94
N PHE A 214 -6.65 -25.36 52.20
CA PHE A 214 -6.79 -24.25 53.14
C PHE A 214 -5.44 -23.62 53.51
N ALA A 215 -4.34 -24.38 53.48
CA ALA A 215 -3.00 -23.86 53.72
C ALA A 215 -2.48 -23.07 52.51
N GLU A 216 -2.59 -23.63 51.31
CA GLU A 216 -2.19 -23.00 50.05
C GLU A 216 -2.90 -21.66 49.81
N ASN A 217 -4.19 -21.61 50.12
CA ASN A 217 -4.99 -20.39 49.96
C ASN A 217 -4.88 -19.45 51.17
N GLY A 218 -4.00 -19.74 52.13
CA GLY A 218 -3.75 -18.90 53.30
C GLY A 218 -4.91 -18.83 54.30
N MET A 219 -5.96 -19.63 54.13
CA MET A 219 -7.16 -19.64 54.98
C MET A 219 -6.89 -20.14 56.41
N LEU A 220 -5.86 -20.96 56.60
CA LEU A 220 -5.38 -21.35 57.94
C LEU A 220 -4.74 -20.19 58.72
N ARG A 221 -4.35 -19.09 58.03
CA ARG A 221 -3.72 -17.90 58.65
C ARG A 221 -4.64 -16.68 58.67
N THR A 222 -5.77 -16.68 57.95
CA THR A 222 -6.72 -15.56 57.95
C THR A 222 -7.61 -15.62 59.18
N GLN A 223 -7.11 -15.22 60.34
CA GLN A 223 -7.99 -15.10 61.50
C GLN A 223 -8.97 -13.93 61.40
N ASN A 224 -8.75 -12.86 60.61
CA ASN A 224 -9.67 -11.70 60.63
C ASN A 224 -9.74 -10.87 59.34
N THR A 225 -9.97 -11.49 58.16
CA THR A 225 -10.25 -10.69 56.95
C THR A 225 -11.45 -11.25 56.21
N TRP A 226 -12.61 -10.64 56.39
CA TRP A 226 -13.77 -10.92 55.54
C TRP A 226 -13.62 -10.11 54.24
N LYS A 227 -13.79 -10.79 53.10
CA LYS A 227 -13.78 -10.16 51.78
C LYS A 227 -15.22 -10.00 51.32
N GLN A 228 -15.66 -8.77 51.08
CA GLN A 228 -16.97 -8.54 50.46
C GLN A 228 -16.75 -8.21 48.99
N VAL A 229 -17.29 -9.07 48.12
CA VAL A 229 -17.37 -8.83 46.68
C VAL A 229 -18.80 -8.43 46.38
N SER A 230 -19.04 -7.16 46.06
CA SER A 230 -20.33 -6.69 45.57
C SER A 230 -20.28 -6.62 44.05
N VAL A 231 -21.21 -7.33 43.41
CA VAL A 231 -21.38 -7.30 41.95
C VAL A 231 -22.50 -6.33 41.63
N ARG A 232 -22.22 -5.33 40.81
CA ARG A 232 -23.22 -4.39 40.30
C ARG A 232 -23.20 -4.40 38.79
N PHE A 233 -24.39 -4.35 38.19
CA PHE A 233 -24.54 -4.18 36.75
C PHE A 233 -24.71 -2.69 36.47
N ASP A 234 -23.78 -2.11 35.73
CA ASP A 234 -23.87 -0.71 35.33
C ASP A 234 -24.60 -0.60 33.98
N GLU A 235 -25.82 -0.05 34.01
CA GLU A 235 -26.69 0.04 32.83
C GLU A 235 -26.13 1.00 31.76
N CYS A 236 -25.28 1.95 32.12
CA CYS A 236 -24.69 2.90 31.17
C CYS A 236 -23.56 2.27 30.35
N SER A 237 -22.72 1.43 30.98
CA SER A 237 -21.60 0.74 30.34
C SER A 237 -21.96 -0.66 29.83
N LYS A 238 -23.10 -1.23 30.27
CA LYS A 238 -23.54 -2.61 30.02
C LYS A 238 -22.53 -3.66 30.49
N GLU A 239 -21.74 -3.34 31.50
CA GLU A 239 -20.72 -4.22 32.05
C GLU A 239 -21.05 -4.60 33.49
N LEU A 240 -20.61 -5.80 33.89
CA LEU A 240 -20.68 -6.25 35.28
C LEU A 240 -19.44 -5.75 36.00
N VAL A 241 -19.63 -4.83 36.95
CA VAL A 241 -18.55 -4.27 37.77
C VAL A 241 -18.47 -5.04 39.08
N PHE A 242 -17.28 -5.56 39.36
CA PHE A 242 -16.95 -6.27 40.58
C PHE A 242 -16.17 -5.35 41.50
N GLU A 243 -16.81 -4.85 42.56
CA GLU A 243 -16.13 -4.11 43.62
C GLU A 243 -15.73 -5.09 44.71
N MET A 244 -14.41 -5.19 44.95
CA MET A 244 -13.86 -6.02 46.02
C MET A 244 -13.30 -5.12 47.13
N SER A 245 -13.98 -5.15 48.27
CA SER A 245 -13.58 -4.42 49.47
C SER A 245 -12.80 -5.36 50.40
N LEU A 246 -11.56 -4.96 50.71
CA LEU A 246 -10.70 -5.66 51.64
C LEU A 246 -10.60 -4.83 52.92
N SER A 247 -11.14 -5.35 54.02
CA SER A 247 -10.98 -4.72 55.33
C SER A 247 -9.98 -5.52 56.15
N PHE A 248 -8.91 -4.87 56.59
CA PHE A 248 -7.94 -5.41 57.54
C PHE A 248 -8.37 -4.99 58.96
N VAL A 249 -8.45 -5.95 59.88
CA VAL A 249 -8.51 -5.69 61.34
C VAL A 249 -7.13 -5.86 61.93
#